data_AF-A0AAV2Q010-F1
#
_entry.id   AF-A0AAV2Q010-F1
#
_cell.length_a   1.000
_cell.length_b   1.000
_cell.length_c   1.000
_cell.angle_alpha   90.00
_cell.angle_beta   90.00
_cell.angle_gamma   90.00
#
_symmetry.space_group_name_H-M   'P 1'
#
loop_
_entity.id
_entity.type
_entity.pdbx_description
1 polymer ?
#
loop_
_entity_poly.entity_id
_entity_poly.type
_entity_poly.pdbx_seq_one_letter_code
_entity_poly.pdbx_strand_id
1 'polypeptide(L)'
;MAEVATTEDKAMDVNSTDQASEMDVTSPANAEFSVDNTPAQVETHLDFITFNKNGELLLGCSSLTGRYWGGGLWYYKDPLSAPHIEKSSAGYELNAGVAVGAFLDGENAIMLGQ
;
A
#
# COMPACT_ATOMS: atom_id res chain seq x y z
N MET A 1 20.61 34.49 -55.71
CA MET A 1 21.92 34.52 -55.04
C MET A 1 21.81 35.55 -53.95
N ALA A 2 21.70 35.12 -52.69
CA ALA A 2 21.46 36.00 -51.55
C ALA A 2 22.74 36.10 -50.71
N GLU A 3 23.05 37.33 -50.33
CA GLU A 3 24.21 37.83 -49.59
C GLU A 3 24.24 37.30 -48.15
N VAL A 4 25.41 36.82 -47.70
CA VAL A 4 25.67 36.50 -46.29
C VAL A 4 27.01 37.14 -45.90
N ALA A 5 26.89 38.15 -45.04
CA ALA A 5 27.90 38.79 -44.20
C ALA A 5 27.13 39.06 -42.89
N THR A 6 27.60 38.89 -41.66
CA THR A 6 28.93 38.84 -41.04
C THR A 6 28.68 38.30 -39.62
N THR A 7 29.54 37.37 -39.18
CA THR A 7 30.24 37.27 -37.88
C THR A 7 29.44 37.45 -36.59
N GLU A 8 29.59 36.52 -35.64
CA GLU A 8 30.32 36.77 -34.37
C GLU A 8 30.42 35.51 -33.50
N ASP A 9 31.67 35.23 -33.11
CA ASP A 9 32.16 34.19 -32.23
C ASP A 9 31.67 34.44 -30.79
N LYS A 10 31.14 33.43 -30.08
CA LYS A 10 30.92 33.55 -28.63
C LYS A 10 31.12 32.23 -27.90
N ALA A 11 32.33 32.13 -27.36
CA ALA A 11 32.76 31.59 -26.07
C ALA A 11 32.01 30.38 -25.47
N MET A 12 32.79 29.31 -25.23
CA MET A 12 32.46 28.23 -24.32
C MET A 12 32.48 28.73 -22.86
N ASP A 13 31.32 28.79 -22.22
CA ASP A 13 31.23 28.94 -20.76
C ASP A 13 30.95 27.57 -20.12
N VAL A 14 32.02 26.99 -19.60
CA VAL A 14 32.01 25.89 -18.63
C VAL A 14 31.52 26.43 -17.29
N ASN A 15 30.27 26.13 -16.93
CA ASN A 15 29.83 26.27 -15.54
C ASN A 15 29.06 25.00 -15.13
N SER A 16 29.81 24.02 -14.62
CA SER A 16 29.25 22.91 -13.86
C SER A 16 28.78 23.46 -12.52
N THR A 17 27.49 23.79 -12.44
CA THR A 17 26.83 24.07 -11.17
C THR A 17 26.41 22.74 -10.57
N ASP A 18 27.07 22.34 -9.48
CA ASP A 18 26.64 21.29 -8.56
C ASP A 18 25.20 21.57 -8.12
N GLN A 19 24.24 20.86 -8.72
CA GLN A 19 22.88 20.79 -8.19
C GLN A 19 22.83 19.70 -7.13
N ALA A 20 23.02 20.12 -5.87
CA ALA A 20 22.58 19.34 -4.73
C ALA A 20 21.06 19.14 -4.85
N SER A 21 20.61 17.90 -5.03
CA SER A 21 19.21 17.54 -5.01
C SER A 21 18.62 17.78 -3.62
N GLU A 22 17.80 18.82 -3.47
CA GLU A 22 16.93 19.01 -2.31
C GLU A 22 16.03 17.78 -2.14
N MET A 23 16.10 17.14 -0.97
CA MET A 23 15.13 16.13 -0.56
C MET A 23 13.81 16.82 -0.27
N ASP A 24 12.82 16.62 -1.13
CA ASP A 24 11.42 16.96 -0.87
C ASP A 24 10.93 16.10 0.31
N VAL A 25 10.82 16.72 1.48
CA VAL A 25 10.26 16.09 2.68
C VAL A 25 8.74 16.25 2.60
N THR A 26 8.10 15.40 1.80
CA THR A 26 6.65 15.42 1.64
C THR A 26 5.99 15.02 2.97
N SER A 27 5.13 15.91 3.47
CA SER A 27 4.35 15.78 4.71
C SER A 27 3.58 14.45 4.79
N PRO A 28 3.54 13.74 5.95
CA PRO A 28 2.91 12.42 6.07
C PRO A 28 1.37 12.44 6.01
N ALA A 29 0.75 13.61 5.78
CA ALA A 29 -0.70 13.76 5.79
C ALA A 29 -1.39 13.32 4.48
N ASN A 30 -0.63 13.03 3.43
CA ASN A 30 -1.18 12.71 2.11
C ASN A 30 -0.56 11.46 1.50
N ALA A 31 -0.22 10.47 2.34
CA ALA A 31 0.15 9.14 1.86
C ALA A 31 -1.02 8.61 1.02
N GLU A 32 -0.87 8.71 -0.30
CA GLU A 32 -1.74 8.06 -1.27
C GLU A 32 -1.57 6.56 -1.00
N PHE A 33 -2.50 5.99 -0.23
CA PHE A 33 -2.56 4.56 -0.03
C PHE A 33 -2.77 3.95 -1.42
N SER A 34 -1.74 3.30 -1.95
CA SER A 34 -1.84 2.58 -3.22
C SER A 34 -2.97 1.56 -3.08
N VAL A 35 -3.99 1.71 -3.94
CA VAL A 35 -5.23 0.91 -3.90
C VAL A 35 -4.95 -0.60 -4.06
N ASP A 36 -3.75 -0.97 -4.53
CA ASP A 36 -3.33 -2.35 -4.81
C ASP A 36 -2.37 -2.94 -3.76
N ASN A 37 -2.55 -2.67 -2.47
CA ASN A 37 -1.81 -3.38 -1.42
C ASN A 37 -2.48 -4.72 -1.03
N THR A 38 -3.04 -5.44 -2.02
CA THR A 38 -3.70 -6.73 -1.78
C THR A 38 -2.63 -7.82 -1.63
N PRO A 39 -2.63 -8.59 -0.53
CA PRO A 39 -1.62 -9.63 -0.33
C PRO A 39 -1.72 -10.71 -1.41
N ALA A 40 -0.60 -11.31 -1.79
CA ALA A 40 -0.56 -12.37 -2.79
C ALA A 40 -1.15 -13.70 -2.29
N GLN A 41 -1.24 -13.89 -0.97
CA GLN A 41 -1.70 -15.12 -0.33
C GLN A 41 -2.35 -14.85 1.03
N VAL A 42 -3.30 -15.71 1.43
CA VAL A 42 -3.77 -15.74 2.82
C VAL A 42 -2.71 -16.46 3.65
N GLU A 43 -2.23 -15.83 4.72
CA GLU A 43 -1.22 -16.41 5.59
C GLU A 43 -1.75 -17.63 6.35
N THR A 44 -0.84 -18.53 6.74
CA THR A 44 -1.21 -19.83 7.31
C THR A 44 -1.83 -19.73 8.70
N HIS A 45 -1.42 -18.75 9.52
CA HIS A 45 -1.95 -18.60 10.87
C HIS A 45 -3.11 -17.60 10.85
N LEU A 46 -4.31 -18.06 11.18
CA LEU A 46 -5.47 -17.20 11.34
C LEU A 46 -5.51 -16.66 12.77
N ASP A 47 -5.55 -15.34 12.92
CA ASP A 47 -5.49 -14.69 14.23
C ASP A 47 -6.89 -14.35 14.75
N PHE A 48 -7.75 -13.81 13.87
CA PHE A 48 -9.13 -13.50 14.24
C PHE A 48 -10.10 -13.59 13.06
N ILE A 49 -11.37 -13.77 13.42
CA ILE A 49 -12.53 -13.80 12.54
C ILE A 49 -13.60 -12.95 13.21
N THR A 50 -14.12 -11.94 12.52
CA THR A 50 -15.26 -11.16 13.01
C THR A 50 -16.26 -10.88 11.90
N PHE A 51 -17.52 -10.80 12.29
CA PHE A 51 -18.62 -10.50 11.37
C PHE A 51 -19.14 -9.10 11.63
N ASN A 52 -19.57 -8.43 10.56
CA ASN A 52 -20.33 -7.20 10.70
C ASN A 52 -21.84 -7.49 10.83
N LYS A 53 -22.65 -6.44 10.96
CA LYS A 53 -24.12 -6.58 11.10
C LYS A 53 -24.79 -7.15 9.85
N ASN A 54 -24.15 -7.03 8.69
CA ASN A 54 -24.63 -7.53 7.41
C ASN A 54 -24.25 -8.99 7.16
N GLY A 55 -23.51 -9.62 8.09
CA GLY A 55 -23.03 -11.00 7.96
C GLY A 55 -21.78 -11.14 7.08
N GLU A 56 -21.12 -10.04 6.76
CA GLU A 56 -19.87 -10.02 6.01
C GLU A 56 -18.70 -10.32 6.95
N LEU A 57 -17.67 -10.97 6.42
CA LEU A 57 -16.55 -11.52 7.18
C LEU A 57 -15.31 -10.64 7.04
N LEU A 58 -14.69 -10.34 8.18
CA LEU A 58 -13.33 -9.84 8.29
C LEU A 58 -12.43 -10.92 8.90
N LEU A 59 -11.33 -11.20 8.21
CA LEU A 59 -10.36 -12.24 8.55
C LEU A 59 -8.98 -11.60 8.69
N GLY A 60 -8.33 -11.80 9.83
CA GLY A 60 -6.92 -11.45 10.03
C GLY A 60 -6.05 -12.71 10.08
N CYS A 61 -4.89 -12.64 9.44
CA CYS A 61 -3.92 -13.73 9.40
C CYS A 61 -2.48 -13.21 9.47
N SER A 62 -1.55 -14.03 9.96
CA SER A 62 -0.14 -13.68 10.15
C SER A 62 0.82 -14.78 9.71
N SER A 63 2.02 -14.37 9.28
CA SER A 63 3.12 -15.27 8.93
C SER A 63 4.08 -15.44 10.11
N LEU A 64 3.83 -16.43 10.97
CA LEU A 64 4.63 -16.62 12.20
C LEU A 64 5.85 -17.54 12.03
N THR A 65 6.00 -18.14 10.86
CA THR A 65 7.04 -19.15 10.58
C THR A 65 8.08 -18.68 9.56
N GLY A 66 7.91 -17.48 9.00
CA GLY A 66 8.82 -16.88 8.02
C GLY A 66 9.93 -16.04 8.66
N ARG A 67 10.80 -15.48 7.81
CA ARG A 67 11.80 -14.48 8.23
C ARG A 67 11.17 -13.13 8.56
N TYR A 68 10.02 -12.85 7.96
CA TYR A 68 9.25 -11.64 8.16
C TYR A 68 7.93 -12.02 8.82
N TRP A 69 7.62 -11.38 9.95
CA TRP A 69 6.37 -11.58 10.68
C TRP A 69 5.34 -10.55 10.23
N GLY A 70 4.98 -10.64 8.95
CA GLY A 70 3.92 -9.83 8.35
C GLY A 70 2.54 -10.41 8.64
N GLY A 71 1.52 -9.66 8.22
CA GLY A 71 0.13 -10.06 8.33
C GLY A 71 -0.67 -9.69 7.09
N GLY A 72 -1.89 -10.21 7.03
CA GLY A 72 -2.85 -9.92 5.99
C GLY A 72 -4.23 -9.71 6.60
N LEU A 73 -4.95 -8.74 6.06
CA LEU A 73 -6.35 -8.51 6.35
C LEU A 73 -7.17 -8.86 5.11
N TRP A 74 -8.26 -9.57 5.29
CA TRP A 74 -9.14 -10.01 4.22
C TRP A 74 -10.60 -9.73 4.56
N TYR A 75 -11.34 -9.20 3.58
CA TYR A 75 -12.75 -8.92 3.74
C TYR A 75 -13.57 -9.64 2.67
N TYR A 76 -14.61 -10.32 3.11
CA TYR A 76 -15.48 -11.17 2.29
C TYR A 76 -16.94 -10.81 2.50
N LYS A 77 -17.64 -10.45 1.41
CA LYS A 77 -19.10 -10.32 1.43
C LYS A 77 -19.81 -11.65 1.66
N ASP A 78 -19.27 -12.73 1.08
CA ASP A 78 -19.70 -14.10 1.34
C ASP A 78 -18.67 -14.82 2.22
N PRO A 79 -18.97 -15.07 3.51
CA PRO A 79 -18.05 -15.75 4.42
C PRO A 79 -17.62 -17.15 3.97
N LEU A 80 -18.49 -17.86 3.24
CA LEU A 80 -18.20 -19.22 2.76
C LEU A 80 -17.15 -19.23 1.64
N SER A 81 -16.87 -18.07 1.06
CA SER A 81 -15.85 -17.93 0.02
C SER A 81 -14.43 -17.80 0.58
N ALA A 82 -14.27 -17.49 1.88
CA ALA A 82 -12.96 -17.53 2.52
C ALA A 82 -12.38 -18.96 2.53
N PRO A 83 -11.05 -19.14 2.41
CA PRO A 83 -9.99 -18.15 2.26
C PRO A 83 -9.57 -17.93 0.79
N HIS A 84 -10.49 -18.02 -0.18
CA HIS A 84 -10.13 -17.88 -1.60
C HIS A 84 -9.92 -16.39 -1.94
N ILE A 85 -8.69 -16.01 -2.27
CA ILE A 85 -8.27 -14.63 -2.55
C ILE A 85 -9.08 -14.01 -3.68
N GLU A 86 -9.31 -14.77 -4.75
CA GLU A 86 -10.08 -14.38 -5.92
C GLU A 86 -11.56 -14.08 -5.65
N LYS A 87 -12.08 -14.51 -4.49
CA LYS A 87 -13.44 -14.21 -4.03
C LYS A 87 -13.48 -13.19 -2.90
N SER A 88 -12.31 -12.68 -2.49
CA SER A 88 -12.25 -11.58 -1.52
C SER A 88 -12.78 -10.30 -2.15
N SER A 89 -13.46 -9.49 -1.36
CA SER A 89 -13.91 -8.16 -1.78
C SER A 89 -12.82 -7.10 -1.57
N ALA A 90 -11.96 -7.30 -0.57
CA ALA A 90 -10.76 -6.52 -0.35
C ALA A 90 -9.72 -7.35 0.40
N GLY A 91 -8.44 -7.02 0.18
CA GLY A 91 -7.32 -7.51 0.96
C GLY A 91 -6.32 -6.40 1.23
N TYR A 92 -5.63 -6.45 2.37
CA TYR A 92 -4.58 -5.49 2.71
C TYR A 92 -3.40 -6.18 3.40
N GLU A 93 -2.19 -5.96 2.89
CA GLU A 93 -0.95 -6.50 3.48
C GLU A 93 -0.46 -5.61 4.63
N LEU A 94 -0.15 -6.25 5.76
CA LEU A 94 0.31 -5.59 6.97
C LEU A 94 1.80 -5.89 7.17
N ASN A 95 2.56 -4.85 7.51
CA ASN A 95 4.00 -4.95 7.78
C ASN A 95 4.33 -5.77 9.04
N ALA A 96 3.34 -5.99 9.90
CA ALA A 96 3.44 -6.78 11.12
C ALA A 96 2.23 -7.72 11.23
N GLY A 97 2.36 -8.76 12.06
CA GLY A 97 1.25 -9.62 12.43
C GLY A 97 0.11 -8.83 13.08
N VAL A 98 -1.07 -9.44 13.07
CA VAL A 98 -2.30 -8.83 13.61
C VAL A 98 -2.87 -9.71 14.71
N ALA A 99 -3.19 -9.14 15.87
CA ALA A 99 -3.71 -9.90 17.00
C ALA A 99 -5.25 -9.92 17.04
N VAL A 100 -5.88 -8.80 16.67
CA VAL A 100 -7.33 -8.63 16.77
C VAL A 100 -7.82 -7.59 15.78
N GLY A 101 -9.08 -7.73 15.33
CA GLY A 101 -9.77 -6.70 14.57
C GLY A 101 -11.24 -6.61 14.95
N ALA A 102 -11.81 -5.42 14.78
CA ALA A 102 -13.21 -5.15 15.09
C ALA A 102 -13.80 -4.10 14.14
N PHE A 103 -15.12 -4.21 13.89
CA PHE A 103 -15.88 -3.17 13.20
C PHE A 103 -16.27 -2.07 14.20
N LEU A 104 -16.00 -0.81 13.85
CA LEU A 104 -16.26 0.35 14.71
C LEU A 104 -17.71 0.83 14.68
N ASP A 105 -18.31 0.88 13.49
CA ASP A 105 -19.70 1.36 13.29
C ASP A 105 -20.59 0.29 12.64
N GLY A 106 -20.11 -0.95 12.60
CA GLY A 106 -20.85 -2.10 12.07
C GLY A 106 -20.86 -2.24 10.54
N GLU A 107 -20.25 -1.32 9.78
CA GLU A 107 -20.26 -1.40 8.31
C GLU A 107 -18.88 -1.16 7.67
N ASN A 108 -18.25 0.01 7.85
CA ASN A 108 -17.13 0.43 6.98
C ASN A 108 -15.81 0.74 7.68
N ALA A 109 -15.84 1.00 8.99
CA ALA A 109 -14.64 1.33 9.75
C ALA A 109 -14.16 0.11 10.53
N ILE A 110 -12.87 -0.22 10.37
CA ILE A 110 -12.21 -1.38 11.00
C ILE A 110 -11.07 -0.86 11.87
N MET A 111 -10.97 -1.36 13.10
CA MET A 111 -9.78 -1.21 13.94
C MET A 111 -9.01 -2.51 13.99
N LEU A 112 -7.68 -2.40 14.00
CA LEU A 112 -6.75 -3.52 14.16
C LEU A 112 -5.87 -3.28 15.39
N GLY A 113 -5.67 -4.32 16.19
CA GLY A 113 -4.60 -4.38 17.18
C GLY A 113 -3.42 -5.17 16.61
N GLN A 114 -2.25 -4.55 16.55
CA GLN A 114 -0.97 -5.15 16.16
C GLN A 114 -0.06 -5.26 17.38
#